data_AF-A0A0E4CLF7-F1
#
_entry.id   AF-A0A0E4CLF7-F1
#
_cell.length_a   1.000
_cell.length_b   1.000
_cell.length_c   1.000
_cell.angle_alpha   90.00
_cell.angle_beta   90.00
_cell.angle_gamma   90.00
#
_symmetry.space_group_name_H-M   'P 1'
#
loop_
_entity.id
_entity.type
_entity.pdbx_description
1 polymer ?
#
loop_
_entity_poly.entity_id
_entity_poly.type
_entity_poly.pdbx_seq_one_letter_code
_entity_poly.pdbx_strand_id
1 'polypeptide(L)' 'MRATLASAHVARTHGAAAAVERLRPAVTELFASEDAAEGAQSFIERRDAHFRGR' A
#
# COMPACT_ATOMS: atom_id res chain seq x y z
N MET A 1 -5.24 -2.66 4.18
CA MET A 1 -5.27 -4.14 4.30
C MET A 1 -5.40 -4.89 2.96
N ARG A 2 -6.07 -4.34 1.94
CA ARG A 2 -6.31 -5.03 0.65
C ARG A 2 -5.03 -5.41 -0.12
N ALA A 3 -4.04 -4.52 -0.17
CA ALA A 3 -2.76 -4.78 -0.84
C ALA A 3 -1.96 -5.93 -0.18
N THR A 4 -1.97 -5.99 1.15
CA THR A 4 -1.34 -7.08 1.92
C THR A 4 -2.00 -8.43 1.61
N LEU A 5 -3.33 -8.49 1.58
CA LEU A 5 -4.08 -9.70 1.23
C LEU A 5 -3.83 -10.14 -0.21
N ALA A 6 -3.81 -9.19 -1.16
CA ALA A 6 -3.52 -9.47 -2.56
C ALA A 6 -2.09 -10.02 -2.74
N SER A 7 -1.10 -9.42 -2.06
CA SER A 7 0.28 -9.90 -2.09
C SER A 7 0.43 -11.31 -1.52
N ALA A 8 -0.22 -11.61 -0.38
CA ALA A 8 -0.24 -12.96 0.19
C ALA A 8 -0.91 -13.99 -0.75
N HIS A 9 -1.96 -13.60 -1.48
CA HIS A 9 -2.63 -14.46 -2.44
C HIS A 9 -1.73 -14.78 -3.64
N VAL A 10 -1.01 -13.78 -4.17
CA VAL A 10 -0.04 -13.94 -5.26
C VAL A 10 1.14 -14.81 -4.81
N ALA A 11 1.67 -14.60 -3.61
CA ALA A 11 2.76 -15.41 -3.07
C ALA A 11 2.38 -16.90 -2.98
N ARG A 12 1.14 -17.19 -2.55
CA ARG A 12 0.62 -18.56 -2.45
C ARG A 12 0.40 -19.24 -3.79
N THR A 13 0.03 -18.49 -4.83
CA THR A 13 -0.36 -19.03 -6.15
C THR A 13 0.78 -19.04 -7.17
N HIS A 14 1.72 -18.09 -7.07
CA HIS A 14 2.77 -17.85 -8.07
C HIS A 14 4.19 -17.81 -7.46
N GLY A 15 4.33 -18.05 -6.16
CA GLY A 15 5.61 -18.04 -5.46
C GLY A 15 6.08 -16.63 -5.02
N ALA A 16 7.05 -16.60 -4.10
CA ALA A 16 7.51 -15.37 -3.46
C ALA A 16 8.13 -14.35 -4.44
N ALA A 17 8.84 -14.82 -5.47
CA ALA A 17 9.45 -13.94 -6.47
C ALA A 17 8.39 -13.14 -7.25
N ALA A 18 7.28 -13.77 -7.62
CA ALA A 18 6.17 -13.09 -8.29
C ALA A 18 5.47 -12.07 -7.38
N ALA A 19 5.40 -12.34 -6.07
CA ALA A 19 4.85 -11.39 -5.10
C ALA A 19 5.75 -10.17 -4.90
N VAL A 20 7.07 -10.36 -4.91
CA VAL A 20 8.07 -9.28 -4.79
C VAL A 20 8.06 -8.37 -6.03
N GLU A 21 8.06 -8.96 -7.24
CA GLU A 21 7.93 -8.22 -8.50
C GLU A 21 6.68 -7.33 -8.52
N ARG A 22 5.56 -7.85 -8.01
CA ARG A 22 4.28 -7.13 -7.97
C ARG A 22 4.20 -6.11 -6.83
N LEU A 23 5.10 -6.18 -5.84
CA LEU A 23 5.08 -5.33 -4.66
C LEU A 23 5.42 -3.88 -5.04
N ARG A 24 6.44 -3.68 -5.87
CA ARG A 24 6.90 -2.33 -6.25
C ARG A 24 5.81 -1.50 -6.95
N PRO A 25 5.13 -1.98 -8.02
CA PRO A 25 4.04 -1.23 -8.64
C PRO A 25 2.84 -1.06 -7.70
N ALA A 26 2.51 -2.06 -6.87
CA ALA A 26 1.42 -1.95 -5.90
C ALA A 26 1.69 -0.87 -4.83
N VAL A 27 2.94 -0.73 -4.40
CA VAL A 27 3.37 0.33 -3.49
C VAL A 27 3.27 1.70 -4.17
N THR A 28 3.70 1.83 -5.43
CA THR A 28 3.53 3.07 -6.21
C THR A 28 2.06 3.47 -6.35
N GLU A 29 1.17 2.52 -6.67
CA GLU A 29 -0.28 2.79 -6.71
C GLU A 29 -0.83 3.22 -5.35
N LEU A 30 -0.40 2.57 -4.26
CA LEU A 30 -0.82 2.93 -2.92
C LEU A 30 -0.40 4.37 -2.58
N PHE A 31 0.82 4.76 -2.94
CA PHE A 31 1.33 6.12 -2.73
C PHE A 31 0.68 7.18 -3.63
N ALA A 32 0.01 6.79 -4.71
CA ALA A 32 -0.76 7.70 -5.54
C ALA A 32 -2.17 8.01 -4.97
N SER A 33 -2.57 7.33 -3.88
CA SER A 33 -3.86 7.58 -3.23
C SER A 33 -3.87 8.83 -2.36
N GLU A 34 -5.07 9.40 -2.19
CA GLU A 34 -5.29 10.51 -1.25
C GLU A 34 -4.89 10.10 0.19
N ASP A 35 -5.10 8.84 0.57
CA ASP A 35 -4.77 8.31 1.88
C ASP A 35 -3.25 8.25 2.13
N ALA A 36 -2.46 7.96 1.10
CA ALA A 36 -1.00 7.96 1.25
C ALA A 36 -0.44 9.38 1.36
N ALA A 37 -1.01 10.33 0.61
CA ALA A 37 -0.67 11.74 0.76
C ALA A 37 -1.02 12.24 2.18
N GLU A 38 -2.21 11.90 2.68
CA GLU A 38 -2.64 12.24 4.04
C GLU A 38 -1.75 11.60 5.11
N GLY A 39 -1.37 10.34 4.95
CA GLY A 39 -0.45 9.66 5.86
C GLY A 39 0.94 10.31 5.92
N ALA A 40 1.48 10.74 4.77
CA ALA A 40 2.75 11.45 4.72
C ALA A 40 2.64 12.85 5.36
N GLN A 41 1.58 13.60 5.04
CA GLN A 41 1.35 14.95 5.52
C GLN A 41 1.15 14.97 7.05
N SER A 42 0.29 14.09 7.57
CA SER A 42 0.02 13.97 9.01
C SER A 42 1.27 13.57 9.81
N PHE A 43 2.14 12.73 9.25
CA PHE A 43 3.43 12.38 9.85
C PHE A 43 4.36 13.59 9.96
N ILE A 44 4.47 14.39 8.89
CA ILE A 44 5.26 15.63 8.88
C ILE A 44 4.72 16.65 9.88
N GLU A 45 3.39 16.83 9.90
CA GLU A 45 2.69 17.80 10.74
C GLU A 45 2.50 17.32 12.20
N ARG A 46 2.81 16.04 12.50
CA ARG A 46 2.64 15.39 13.82
C ARG A 46 1.21 15.49 14.34
N ARG A 47 0.24 15.34 13.44
CA ARG A 47 -1.20 15.31 13.74
C ARG A 47 -1.79 13.94 13.44
N ASP A 48 -3.02 13.71 13.91
CA ASP A 48 -3.78 12.53 13.52
C ASP A 48 -4.16 12.58 12.04
N ALA A 49 -4.10 11.43 11.38
CA ALA A 49 -4.43 11.25 9.97
C ALA A 49 -5.93 10.97 9.77
N HIS A 50 -6.54 11.57 8.76
CA HIS A 50 -7.93 11.36 8.38
C HIS A 50 -8.05 10.54 7.09
N PHE A 51 -7.92 9.21 7.21
CA PHE A 51 -8.06 8.30 6.07
C PHE A 51 -9.50 8.20 5.56
N ARG A 52 -9.69 8.26 4.24
CA ARG A 52 -11.00 8.19 3.57
C ARG A 52 -11.22 6.87 2.82
N GLY A 53 -10.21 6.04 2.67
CA GLY A 53 -10.32 4.66 2.18
C GLY A 53 -10.56 4.51 0.68
N ARG A 54 -10.09 5.46 -0.14
CA ARG A 54 -10.33 5.51 -1.59
C ARG A 54 -9.04 5.60 -2.39
#